data_AF-A0A350F0B1-F1
#
_entry.id   AF-A0A350F0B1-F1
#
_cell.length_a   1.000
_cell.length_b   1.000
_cell.length_c   1.000
_cell.angle_alpha   90.00
_cell.angle_beta   90.00
_cell.angle_gamma   90.00
#
_symmetry.space_group_name_H-M   'P 1'
#
loop_
_entity.id
_entity.type
_entity.pdbx_description
1 polymer ?
#
loop_
_entity_poly.entity_id
_entity_poly.type
_entity_poly.pdbx_seq_one_letter_code
_entity_poly.pdbx_strand_id
1 'polypeptide(L)'
;RFREEGGIEMEVKIDSATDVEKLNVAGATERLAYVGDALKLIRRELGDQTGLLGFAGSPWTLACFMLEGGSSREFTRAKELFYSERSTFDRICGKLTTAVTAYLRMQIECGVDGVQIFDTLGGTLADNAFNDASAKWIKRIVADLGGKVPVVVFSRGATDWKTLAAAGASVLGVDWTVNLAQVR
;
A
#
# COMPACT_ATOMS: atom_id res chain seq x y z
N ARG A 1 -10.74 -14.94 0.73
CA ARG A 1 -10.46 -16.32 0.32
C ARG A 1 -9.52 -16.29 -0.89
N PHE A 2 -8.63 -17.26 -1.03
CA PHE A 2 -7.84 -17.43 -2.25
C PHE A 2 -8.61 -18.35 -3.20
N ARG A 3 -8.70 -17.99 -4.48
CA ARG A 3 -9.41 -18.78 -5.51
C ARG A 3 -8.46 -19.87 -6.04
N GLU A 4 -9.01 -21.03 -6.44
CA GLU A 4 -8.20 -22.12 -7.00
C GLU A 4 -7.49 -21.72 -8.30
N GLU A 5 -8.16 -20.93 -9.15
CA GLU A 5 -7.61 -20.41 -10.41
C GLU A 5 -6.67 -19.20 -10.22
N GLY A 6 -6.41 -18.81 -8.97
CA GLY A 6 -5.57 -17.69 -8.61
C GLY A 6 -6.34 -16.40 -8.28
N GLY A 7 -5.66 -15.53 -7.54
CA GLY A 7 -6.23 -14.28 -7.03
C GLY A 7 -6.99 -14.46 -5.72
N ILE A 8 -7.60 -13.36 -5.29
CA ILE A 8 -8.32 -13.24 -4.02
C ILE A 8 -9.77 -12.87 -4.25
N GLU A 9 -10.61 -13.28 -3.31
CA GLU A 9 -11.99 -12.86 -3.16
C GLU A 9 -12.19 -12.33 -1.75
N MET A 10 -12.76 -11.13 -1.65
CA MET A 10 -13.14 -10.55 -0.36
C MET A 10 -14.45 -11.16 0.10
N GLU A 11 -14.56 -11.44 1.39
CA GLU A 11 -15.84 -11.89 1.98
C GLU A 11 -16.91 -10.81 1.90
N VAL A 12 -16.48 -9.54 2.03
CA VAL A 12 -17.34 -8.37 1.91
C VAL A 12 -16.75 -7.45 0.87
N LYS A 13 -17.55 -7.12 -0.15
CA LYS A 13 -17.26 -6.05 -1.11
C LYS A 13 -17.71 -4.72 -0.53
N ILE A 14 -16.89 -3.69 -0.66
CA ILE A 14 -17.27 -2.33 -0.28
C ILE A 14 -17.99 -1.69 -1.46
N ASP A 15 -19.29 -1.43 -1.34
CA ASP A 15 -20.09 -0.92 -2.46
C ASP A 15 -20.70 0.46 -2.25
N SER A 16 -20.65 0.97 -1.01
CA SER A 16 -21.32 2.21 -0.61
C SER A 16 -20.50 3.02 0.40
N ALA A 17 -20.83 4.30 0.53
CA ALA A 17 -20.26 5.15 1.59
C ALA A 17 -20.54 4.59 2.99
N THR A 18 -21.71 3.98 3.20
CA THR A 18 -22.06 3.31 4.45
C THR A 18 -21.12 2.16 4.77
N ASP A 19 -20.69 1.37 3.79
CA ASP A 19 -19.71 0.30 4.01
C ASP A 19 -18.32 0.85 4.31
N VAL A 20 -17.93 1.95 3.67
CA VAL A 20 -16.69 2.67 4.04
C VAL A 20 -16.74 3.12 5.50
N GLU A 21 -17.89 3.57 6.00
CA GLU A 21 -18.03 3.95 7.42
C GLU A 21 -17.87 2.77 8.36
N LYS A 22 -18.36 1.58 7.99
CA LYS A 22 -18.21 0.35 8.80
C LYS A 22 -16.75 -0.11 8.93
N LEU A 23 -15.85 0.30 8.03
CA LEU A 23 -14.44 -0.05 8.13
C LEU A 23 -13.84 0.49 9.43
N ASN A 24 -13.32 -0.42 10.25
CA ASN A 24 -12.70 -0.09 11.54
C ASN A 24 -11.21 -0.40 11.54
N VAL A 25 -10.41 0.65 11.74
CA VAL A 25 -8.95 0.55 11.84
C VAL A 25 -8.50 0.03 13.22
N ALA A 26 -9.31 0.23 14.26
CA ALA A 26 -9.00 -0.26 15.59
C ALA A 26 -8.96 -1.80 15.62
N GLY A 27 -7.93 -2.34 16.27
CA GLY A 27 -7.72 -3.78 16.33
C GLY A 27 -7.08 -4.38 15.08
N ALA A 28 -6.74 -3.58 14.05
CA ALA A 28 -6.22 -4.13 12.79
C ALA A 28 -4.86 -4.82 13.00
N THR A 29 -3.96 -4.21 13.75
CA THR A 29 -2.64 -4.77 14.09
C THR A 29 -2.75 -6.02 14.95
N GLU A 30 -3.71 -6.06 15.87
CA GLU A 30 -3.96 -7.19 16.78
C GLU A 30 -4.47 -8.41 16.00
N ARG A 31 -5.38 -8.19 15.03
CA ARG A 31 -5.82 -9.25 14.10
C ARG A 31 -4.70 -9.73 13.18
N LEU A 32 -3.66 -8.93 12.98
CA LEU A 32 -2.49 -9.23 12.15
C LEU A 32 -1.26 -9.61 12.98
N ALA A 33 -1.41 -9.87 14.28
CA ALA A 33 -0.28 -10.16 15.18
C ALA A 33 0.56 -11.37 14.72
N TYR A 34 -0.07 -12.33 14.05
CA TYR A 34 0.61 -13.49 13.45
C TYR A 34 1.73 -13.10 12.46
N VAL A 35 1.62 -11.93 11.81
CA VAL A 35 2.69 -11.39 10.95
C VAL A 35 3.89 -10.98 11.79
N GLY A 36 3.65 -10.29 12.91
CA GLY A 36 4.71 -9.89 13.83
C GLY A 36 5.45 -11.09 14.41
N ASP A 37 4.72 -12.14 14.78
CA ASP A 37 5.31 -13.39 15.27
C ASP A 37 6.16 -14.08 14.20
N ALA A 38 5.69 -14.10 12.95
CA ALA A 38 6.46 -14.62 11.82
C ALA A 38 7.75 -13.81 11.59
N LEU A 39 7.68 -12.47 11.65
CA LEU A 39 8.86 -11.61 11.47
C LEU A 39 9.91 -11.84 12.55
N LYS A 40 9.52 -11.97 13.82
CA LYS A 40 10.44 -12.28 14.93
C LYS A 40 11.11 -13.64 14.74
N LEU A 41 10.36 -14.64 14.29
CA LEU A 41 10.90 -15.96 13.97
C LEU A 41 11.92 -15.86 12.83
N ILE A 42 11.56 -15.22 11.73
CA ILE A 42 12.44 -15.05 10.56
C ILE A 42 13.72 -14.30 10.95
N ARG A 43 13.61 -13.19 11.71
CA ARG A 43 14.77 -12.43 12.19
C ARG A 43 15.73 -13.31 12.97
N ARG A 44 15.22 -14.17 13.86
CA ARG A 44 16.04 -15.09 14.68
C ARG A 44 16.79 -16.09 13.81
N GLU A 45 16.11 -16.67 12.81
CA GLU A 45 16.72 -17.67 11.93
C GLU A 45 17.70 -17.06 10.91
N LEU A 46 17.44 -15.85 10.42
CA LEU A 46 18.34 -15.16 9.47
C LEU A 46 19.61 -14.64 10.12
N GLY A 47 19.55 -14.19 11.39
CA GLY A 47 20.66 -13.50 12.06
C GLY A 47 21.08 -12.20 11.37
N ASP A 48 21.97 -11.41 11.93
CA ASP A 48 22.17 -9.99 11.52
C ASP A 48 22.91 -9.77 10.19
N GLN A 49 23.23 -10.83 9.44
CA GLN A 49 23.95 -10.73 8.16
C GLN A 49 23.04 -10.53 6.94
N THR A 50 21.72 -10.76 7.09
CA THR A 50 20.74 -10.61 6.02
C THR A 50 19.68 -9.60 6.41
N GLY A 51 19.44 -8.62 5.53
CA GLY A 51 18.39 -7.63 5.72
C GLY A 51 17.00 -8.26 5.59
N LEU A 52 16.14 -8.01 6.57
CA LEU A 52 14.74 -8.44 6.57
C LEU A 52 13.86 -7.25 6.20
N LEU A 53 13.05 -7.38 5.14
CA LEU A 53 12.13 -6.34 4.71
C LEU A 53 10.69 -6.68 5.12
N GLY A 54 10.05 -5.70 5.76
CA GLY A 54 8.60 -5.67 5.91
C GLY A 54 7.92 -5.10 4.66
N PHE A 55 6.62 -5.30 4.50
CA PHE A 55 5.90 -4.70 3.38
C PHE A 55 4.40 -4.52 3.61
N ALA A 56 3.80 -3.66 2.79
CA ALA A 56 2.36 -3.47 2.68
C ALA A 56 1.96 -3.00 1.27
N GLY A 57 0.68 -3.16 0.93
CA GLY A 57 0.10 -2.52 -0.26
C GLY A 57 -0.16 -1.03 -0.03
N SER A 58 -0.14 -0.23 -1.10
CA SER A 58 -0.52 1.19 -1.04
C SER A 58 -2.03 1.35 -0.76
N PRO A 59 -2.47 2.49 -0.18
CA PRO A 59 -3.90 2.77 0.00
C PRO A 59 -4.71 2.74 -1.30
N TRP A 60 -4.15 3.21 -2.42
CA TRP A 60 -4.79 3.12 -3.74
C TRP A 60 -4.99 1.67 -4.17
N THR A 61 -3.92 0.87 -4.12
CA THR A 61 -3.96 -0.54 -4.54
C THR A 61 -4.94 -1.32 -3.67
N LEU A 62 -4.89 -1.16 -2.35
CA LEU A 62 -5.80 -1.83 -1.42
C LEU A 62 -7.26 -1.41 -1.64
N ALA A 63 -7.53 -0.12 -1.86
CA ALA A 63 -8.87 0.36 -2.16
C ALA A 63 -9.43 -0.26 -3.45
N CYS A 64 -8.60 -0.42 -4.49
CA CYS A 64 -9.00 -1.10 -5.72
C CYS A 64 -9.47 -2.53 -5.45
N PHE A 65 -8.72 -3.34 -4.70
CA PHE A 65 -9.13 -4.69 -4.36
C PHE A 65 -10.41 -4.72 -3.49
N MET A 66 -10.51 -3.83 -2.49
CA MET A 66 -11.68 -3.79 -1.60
C MET A 66 -12.97 -3.38 -2.32
N LEU A 67 -12.88 -2.39 -3.21
CA LEU A 67 -14.01 -1.87 -3.97
C LEU A 67 -14.43 -2.81 -5.10
N GLU A 68 -13.50 -3.58 -5.68
CA GLU A 68 -13.85 -4.64 -6.65
C GLU A 68 -14.38 -5.90 -5.97
N GLY A 69 -14.06 -6.11 -4.70
CA GLY A 69 -14.40 -7.33 -3.95
C GLY A 69 -13.37 -8.46 -4.15
N GLY A 70 -12.17 -8.14 -4.60
CA GLY A 70 -11.10 -9.10 -4.83
C GLY A 70 -10.27 -8.79 -6.07
N SER A 71 -9.64 -9.82 -6.62
CA SER A 71 -8.93 -9.74 -7.89
C SER A 71 -9.92 -9.52 -9.04
N SER A 72 -9.57 -8.59 -9.92
CA SER A 72 -10.34 -8.24 -11.09
C SER A 72 -9.43 -8.14 -12.31
N ARG A 73 -10.00 -8.34 -13.50
CA ARG A 73 -9.34 -8.05 -14.78
C ARG A 73 -9.15 -6.55 -14.97
N GLU A 74 -10.12 -5.76 -14.49
CA GLU A 74 -10.11 -4.30 -14.56
C GLU A 74 -10.54 -3.72 -13.21
N PHE A 75 -9.84 -2.67 -12.77
CA PHE A 75 -10.13 -1.97 -11.52
C PHE A 75 -10.72 -0.60 -11.84
N THR A 76 -12.05 -0.54 -11.98
CA THR A 76 -12.78 0.66 -12.43
C THR A 76 -13.45 1.37 -11.26
N ARG A 77 -13.94 0.64 -10.26
CA ARG A 77 -14.76 1.20 -9.17
C ARG A 77 -14.03 2.22 -8.31
N ALA A 78 -12.73 2.02 -8.06
CA ALA A 78 -11.92 2.99 -7.33
C ALA A 78 -11.75 4.30 -8.11
N LYS A 79 -11.63 4.23 -9.44
CA LYS A 79 -11.56 5.42 -10.32
C LYS A 79 -12.91 6.11 -10.37
N GLU A 80 -14.00 5.36 -10.55
CA GLU A 80 -15.35 5.90 -10.50
C GLU A 80 -15.58 6.68 -9.22
N LEU A 81 -15.33 6.05 -8.06
CA LEU A 81 -15.47 6.70 -6.75
C LEU A 81 -14.57 7.94 -6.61
N PHE A 82 -13.33 7.89 -7.11
CA PHE A 82 -12.43 9.04 -7.11
C PHE A 82 -13.00 10.25 -7.87
N TYR A 83 -13.62 10.00 -9.03
CA TYR A 83 -14.17 11.06 -9.89
C TYR A 83 -15.59 11.50 -9.51
N SER A 84 -16.45 10.59 -9.08
CA SER A 84 -17.87 10.88 -8.78
C SER A 84 -18.10 11.29 -7.32
N GLU A 85 -17.36 10.71 -6.38
CA GLU A 85 -17.60 10.84 -4.93
C GLU A 85 -16.29 10.98 -4.15
N ARG A 86 -15.55 12.05 -4.45
CA ARG A 86 -14.19 12.26 -3.92
C ARG A 86 -14.09 12.19 -2.40
N SER A 87 -15.12 12.64 -1.67
CA SER A 87 -15.15 12.57 -0.20
C SER A 87 -15.18 11.12 0.31
N THR A 88 -15.98 10.26 -0.31
CA THR A 88 -16.05 8.82 0.01
C THR A 88 -14.73 8.13 -0.33
N PHE A 89 -14.14 8.45 -1.48
CA PHE A 89 -12.81 7.95 -1.87
C PHE A 89 -11.72 8.36 -0.86
N ASP A 90 -11.66 9.64 -0.50
CA ASP A 90 -10.66 10.13 0.45
C ASP A 90 -10.84 9.50 1.85
N ARG A 91 -12.07 9.15 2.25
CA ARG A 91 -12.34 8.44 3.51
C ARG A 91 -11.78 7.02 3.51
N ILE A 92 -12.02 6.22 2.46
CA ILE A 92 -11.49 4.85 2.39
C ILE A 92 -9.95 4.87 2.34
N CYS A 93 -9.35 5.73 1.52
CA CYS A 93 -7.89 5.87 1.46
C CYS A 93 -7.30 6.41 2.75
N GLY A 94 -7.99 7.31 3.46
CA GLY A 94 -7.59 7.79 4.78
C GLY A 94 -7.56 6.68 5.83
N LYS A 95 -8.60 5.83 5.88
CA LYS A 95 -8.65 4.66 6.77
C LYS A 95 -7.54 3.66 6.45
N LEU A 96 -7.34 3.36 5.17
CA LEU A 96 -6.27 2.47 4.70
C LEU A 96 -4.89 3.03 5.02
N THR A 97 -4.68 4.34 4.87
CA THR A 97 -3.43 5.01 5.25
C THR A 97 -3.12 4.79 6.72
N THR A 98 -4.09 5.05 7.62
CA THR A 98 -3.91 4.82 9.05
C THR A 98 -3.60 3.35 9.37
N ALA A 99 -4.33 2.41 8.75
CA ALA A 99 -4.14 0.98 8.97
C ALA A 99 -2.76 0.51 8.47
N VAL A 100 -2.34 0.92 7.28
CA VAL A 100 -1.05 0.57 6.69
C VAL A 100 0.10 1.17 7.50
N THR A 101 -0.01 2.43 7.95
CA THR A 101 1.00 3.04 8.83
C THR A 101 1.15 2.23 10.12
N ALA A 102 0.05 1.87 10.80
CA ALA A 102 0.09 1.08 12.02
C ALA A 102 0.70 -0.31 11.77
N TYR A 103 0.31 -0.96 10.67
CA TYR A 103 0.83 -2.26 10.28
C TYR A 103 2.34 -2.23 9.98
N LEU A 104 2.82 -1.24 9.24
CA LEU A 104 4.26 -1.09 8.97
C LEU A 104 5.05 -0.75 10.24
N ARG A 105 4.51 0.08 11.15
CA ARG A 105 5.13 0.34 12.46
C ARG A 105 5.28 -0.94 13.28
N MET A 106 4.24 -1.77 13.33
CA MET A 106 4.30 -3.07 14.00
C MET A 106 5.39 -3.98 13.39
N GLN A 107 5.55 -3.99 12.07
CA GLN A 107 6.63 -4.76 11.43
C GLN A 107 8.01 -4.22 11.82
N ILE A 108 8.19 -2.89 11.84
CA ILE A 108 9.43 -2.23 12.31
C ILE A 108 9.76 -2.62 13.75
N GLU A 109 8.76 -2.61 14.63
CA GLU A 109 8.92 -3.02 16.03
C GLU A 109 9.26 -4.52 16.18
N CYS A 110 8.94 -5.34 15.18
CA CYS A 110 9.32 -6.75 15.12
C CYS A 110 10.72 -7.00 14.53
N GLY A 111 11.45 -5.93 14.16
CA GLY A 111 12.87 -6.03 13.79
C GLY A 111 13.15 -6.15 12.29
N VAL A 112 12.28 -5.61 11.42
CA VAL A 112 12.63 -5.46 10.00
C VAL A 112 13.61 -4.30 9.81
N ASP A 113 14.55 -4.46 8.89
CA ASP A 113 15.63 -3.51 8.59
C ASP A 113 15.18 -2.40 7.60
N GLY A 114 14.03 -2.61 6.95
CA GLY A 114 13.42 -1.69 6.01
C GLY A 114 11.99 -2.11 5.70
N VAL A 115 11.21 -1.21 5.10
CA VAL A 115 9.85 -1.52 4.67
C VAL A 115 9.59 -1.13 3.23
N GLN A 116 8.76 -1.90 2.54
CA GLN A 116 8.36 -1.64 1.15
C GLN A 116 6.86 -1.41 1.01
N ILE A 117 6.49 -0.33 0.33
CA ILE A 117 5.11 -0.04 -0.07
C ILE A 117 4.94 -0.42 -1.54
N PHE A 118 4.02 -1.36 -1.79
CA PHE A 118 3.66 -1.83 -3.12
C PHE A 118 2.42 -1.12 -3.65
N ASP A 119 2.60 -0.24 -4.62
CA ASP A 119 1.54 0.41 -5.38
C ASP A 119 1.39 -0.23 -6.77
N THR A 120 0.90 -1.48 -6.81
CA THR A 120 0.89 -2.31 -8.03
C THR A 120 -0.11 -1.86 -9.08
N LEU A 121 -1.04 -0.97 -8.71
CA LEU A 121 -2.05 -0.37 -9.59
C LEU A 121 -1.83 1.13 -9.83
N GLY A 122 -0.73 1.70 -9.35
CA GLY A 122 -0.43 3.14 -9.50
C GLY A 122 -0.39 3.60 -10.95
N GLY A 123 0.28 2.84 -11.82
CA GLY A 123 0.36 3.13 -13.27
C GLY A 123 -0.95 2.99 -14.04
N THR A 124 -2.06 2.64 -13.38
CA THR A 124 -3.38 2.67 -14.02
C THR A 124 -4.05 4.05 -13.95
N LEU A 125 -3.51 4.96 -13.15
CA LEU A 125 -3.99 6.33 -12.98
C LEU A 125 -3.45 7.23 -14.10
N ALA A 126 -4.24 8.22 -14.49
CA ALA A 126 -3.75 9.31 -15.33
C ALA A 126 -2.76 10.19 -14.53
N ASP A 127 -1.79 10.79 -15.21
CA ASP A 127 -0.75 11.62 -14.58
C ASP A 127 -1.32 12.70 -13.66
N ASN A 128 -2.38 13.39 -14.09
CA ASN A 128 -3.04 14.45 -13.32
C ASN A 128 -3.84 13.94 -12.11
N ALA A 129 -4.14 12.64 -12.04
CA ALA A 129 -4.85 12.01 -10.94
C ALA A 129 -3.91 11.26 -9.97
N PHE A 130 -2.71 10.89 -10.43
CA PHE A 130 -1.80 10.00 -9.71
C PHE A 130 -1.45 10.51 -8.30
N ASN A 131 -1.07 11.78 -8.18
CA ASN A 131 -0.77 12.39 -6.88
C ASN A 131 -1.97 12.27 -5.92
N ASP A 132 -3.13 12.60 -6.43
CA ASP A 132 -4.35 12.79 -5.67
C ASP A 132 -5.05 11.50 -5.27
N ALA A 133 -4.91 10.46 -6.08
CA ALA A 133 -5.48 9.13 -5.86
C ALA A 133 -4.51 8.20 -5.11
N SER A 134 -3.18 8.31 -5.34
CA SER A 134 -2.19 7.40 -4.77
C SER A 134 -1.09 8.12 -3.98
N ALA A 135 -0.27 8.95 -4.64
CA ALA A 135 1.01 9.36 -4.06
C ALA A 135 0.90 10.18 -2.77
N LYS A 136 -0.14 11.02 -2.61
CA LYS A 136 -0.37 11.79 -1.38
C LYS A 136 -0.50 10.90 -0.14
N TRP A 137 -1.09 9.71 -0.30
CA TRP A 137 -1.30 8.76 0.78
C TRP A 137 -0.01 8.01 1.13
N ILE A 138 0.77 7.63 0.11
CA ILE A 138 2.11 7.05 0.29
C ILE A 138 3.00 8.05 1.04
N LYS A 139 3.01 9.32 0.61
CA LYS A 139 3.74 10.41 1.28
C LYS A 139 3.38 10.54 2.75
N ARG A 140 2.08 10.45 3.08
CA ARG A 140 1.62 10.48 4.47
C ARG A 140 2.14 9.29 5.28
N ILE A 141 2.07 8.08 4.73
CA ILE A 141 2.62 6.88 5.39
C ILE A 141 4.11 7.07 5.67
N VAL A 142 4.89 7.46 4.66
CA VAL A 142 6.35 7.65 4.80
C VAL A 142 6.67 8.69 5.87
N ALA A 143 5.97 9.83 5.88
CA ALA A 143 6.14 10.86 6.90
C ALA A 143 5.78 10.33 8.30
N ASP A 144 4.68 9.59 8.44
CA ASP A 144 4.24 9.04 9.72
C ASP A 144 5.18 7.93 10.24
N LEU A 145 5.94 7.25 9.38
CA LEU A 145 6.95 6.27 9.81
C LEU A 145 8.18 6.93 10.46
N GLY A 146 8.39 8.24 10.23
CA GLY A 146 9.38 9.04 10.96
C GLY A 146 10.84 8.63 10.73
N GLY A 147 11.15 7.94 9.62
CA GLY A 147 12.51 7.60 9.24
C GLY A 147 13.21 6.57 10.15
N LYS A 148 12.47 5.79 10.95
CA LYS A 148 13.06 4.74 11.82
C LYS A 148 13.85 3.70 11.03
N VAL A 149 13.38 3.35 9.83
CA VAL A 149 14.04 2.47 8.87
C VAL A 149 13.86 3.03 7.45
N PRO A 150 14.70 2.64 6.47
CA PRO A 150 14.51 3.01 5.08
C PRO A 150 13.15 2.55 4.54
N VAL A 151 12.52 3.40 3.74
CA VAL A 151 11.25 3.08 3.06
C VAL A 151 11.47 2.97 1.56
N VAL A 152 11.10 1.83 1.00
CA VAL A 152 11.07 1.57 -0.45
C VAL A 152 9.65 1.82 -0.94
N VAL A 153 9.50 2.60 -2.02
CA VAL A 153 8.22 2.73 -2.72
C VAL A 153 8.35 2.16 -4.11
N PHE A 154 7.51 1.18 -4.44
CA PHE A 154 7.40 0.60 -5.77
C PHE A 154 6.00 0.89 -6.31
N SER A 155 5.91 1.71 -7.35
CA SER A 155 4.65 1.98 -8.06
C SER A 155 4.77 1.51 -9.51
N ARG A 156 4.10 0.41 -9.84
CA ARG A 156 4.25 -0.26 -11.13
C ARG A 156 3.62 0.57 -12.23
N GLY A 157 4.37 0.83 -13.30
CA GLY A 157 3.93 1.61 -14.46
C GLY A 157 3.63 3.09 -14.18
N ALA A 158 3.93 3.61 -12.99
CA ALA A 158 3.81 5.03 -12.72
C ALA A 158 4.94 5.80 -13.40
N THR A 159 4.61 6.91 -14.05
CA THR A 159 5.53 7.74 -14.84
C THR A 159 5.89 9.05 -14.16
N ASP A 160 5.12 9.50 -13.17
CA ASP A 160 5.38 10.71 -12.39
C ASP A 160 6.39 10.47 -11.25
N TRP A 161 7.65 10.31 -11.65
CA TRP A 161 8.78 10.05 -10.74
C TRP A 161 9.05 11.20 -9.77
N LYS A 162 8.76 12.44 -10.18
CA LYS A 162 9.00 13.61 -9.32
C LYS A 162 8.06 13.58 -8.12
N THR A 163 6.79 13.26 -8.34
CA THR A 163 5.81 13.10 -7.26
C THR A 163 6.17 11.93 -6.36
N LEU A 164 6.60 10.78 -6.91
CA LEU A 164 7.06 9.64 -6.13
C LEU A 164 8.30 9.97 -5.28
N ALA A 165 9.31 10.64 -5.85
CA ALA A 165 10.50 11.07 -5.12
C ALA A 165 10.14 12.06 -4.00
N ALA A 166 9.20 12.97 -4.26
CA ALA A 166 8.69 13.92 -3.28
C ALA A 166 7.81 13.29 -2.17
N ALA A 167 7.52 11.99 -2.25
CA ALA A 167 6.85 11.25 -1.18
C ALA A 167 7.78 11.01 0.03
N GLY A 168 9.09 11.21 -0.12
CA GLY A 168 10.08 11.10 0.96
C GLY A 168 10.63 9.68 1.16
N ALA A 169 10.40 8.77 0.21
CA ALA A 169 10.94 7.42 0.25
C ALA A 169 12.48 7.44 0.16
N SER A 170 13.13 6.50 0.83
CA SER A 170 14.59 6.32 0.76
C SER A 170 15.02 5.70 -0.57
N VAL A 171 14.17 4.85 -1.13
CA VAL A 171 14.41 4.13 -2.39
C VAL A 171 13.13 4.11 -3.22
N LEU A 172 13.26 4.35 -4.52
CA LEU A 172 12.20 4.08 -5.50
C LEU A 172 12.52 2.79 -6.24
N GLY A 173 11.60 1.82 -6.18
CA GLY A 173 11.63 0.64 -7.02
C GLY A 173 11.03 0.96 -8.38
N VAL A 174 11.67 0.47 -9.45
CA VAL A 174 11.21 0.62 -10.83
C VAL A 174 11.01 -0.74 -11.48
N ASP A 175 10.13 -0.81 -12.47
CA ASP A 175 9.96 -2.00 -13.32
C ASP A 175 10.77 -1.89 -14.62
N TRP A 176 10.77 -2.96 -15.41
CA TRP A 176 11.59 -3.09 -16.62
C TRP A 176 11.23 -2.11 -17.74
N THR A 177 10.09 -1.41 -17.65
CA THR A 177 9.69 -0.40 -18.65
C THR A 177 10.48 0.90 -18.51
N VAL A 178 11.23 1.04 -17.41
CA VAL A 178 11.97 2.26 -17.06
C VAL A 178 13.44 2.11 -17.39
N ASN A 179 13.98 3.07 -18.14
CA ASN A 179 15.42 3.18 -18.31
C ASN A 179 16.05 3.80 -17.06
N LEU A 180 16.83 3.01 -16.31
CA LEU A 180 17.50 3.46 -15.08
C LEU A 180 18.40 4.69 -15.28
N ALA A 181 19.01 4.86 -16.46
CA ALA A 181 19.84 6.02 -16.74
C ALA A 181 19.03 7.32 -16.91
N GLN A 182 17.72 7.23 -17.16
CA GLN A 182 16.83 8.40 -17.29
C GLN A 182 16.23 8.85 -15.95
N VAL A 183 16.19 7.97 -14.95
CA VAL A 183 15.51 8.22 -13.66
C VAL A 183 16.51 8.40 -12.50
N ARG A 184 17.79 8.11 -12.72
CA ARG A 184 18.89 8.36 -11.78
C ARG A 184 19.42 9.78 -11.87
#